data_AF-A0A1S3MZ53-F1
#
_entry.id   AF-A0A1S3MZ53-F1
#
_cell.length_a   1.000
_cell.length_b   1.000
_cell.length_c   1.000
_cell.angle_alpha   90.00
_cell.angle_beta   90.00
_cell.angle_gamma   90.00
#
_symmetry.space_group_name_H-M   'P 1'
#
loop_
_entity.id
_entity.type
_entity.pdbx_description
1 polymer ?
#
loop_
_entity_poly.entity_id
_entity_poly.type
_entity_poly.pdbx_seq_one_letter_code
_entity_poly.pdbx_strand_id
1 'polypeptide(L)'
;MAANTEKTFKFVVVGGGIAGVTCAEQLASQFPSADVALLTAAPLIKAVCNFKQVSKTLEEFDVEERPSSVLEEKYPNLRVIQSAVKALHAQQHVQL
;
A
#
# COMPACT_ATOMS: atom_id res chain seq x y z
N MET A 1 -12.39 28.57 -0.20
CA MET A 1 -12.96 27.32 0.37
C MET A 1 -12.61 26.21 -0.60
N ALA A 2 -11.62 25.38 -0.28
CA ALA A 2 -11.26 24.25 -1.15
C ALA A 2 -12.37 23.21 -1.04
N ALA A 3 -13.01 22.87 -2.16
CA ALA A 3 -13.94 21.75 -2.22
C ALA A 3 -13.20 20.49 -1.76
N ASN A 4 -13.70 19.84 -0.71
CA ASN A 4 -13.10 18.64 -0.18
C ASN A 4 -13.52 17.48 -1.09
N THR A 5 -12.73 17.21 -2.13
CA THR A 5 -13.02 16.14 -3.09
C THR A 5 -12.80 14.80 -2.40
N GLU A 6 -13.90 14.09 -2.13
CA GLU A 6 -13.85 12.75 -1.55
C GLU A 6 -13.33 11.77 -2.62
N LYS A 7 -12.23 11.08 -2.34
CA LYS A 7 -11.63 10.08 -3.23
C LYS A 7 -11.82 8.69 -2.63
N THR A 8 -12.60 7.86 -3.31
CA THR A 8 -12.84 6.48 -2.92
C THR A 8 -11.76 5.57 -3.51
N PHE A 9 -11.33 4.58 -2.73
CA PHE A 9 -10.42 3.51 -3.17
C PHE A 9 -11.10 2.17 -2.92
N LYS A 10 -10.86 1.20 -3.81
CA LYS A 10 -11.39 -0.16 -3.62
C LYS A 10 -10.65 -0.88 -2.50
N PHE A 11 -9.34 -0.66 -2.41
CA PHE A 11 -8.49 -1.23 -1.38
C PHE A 11 -7.71 -0.13 -0.66
N VAL A 12 -7.67 -0.22 0.67
CA VAL A 12 -6.90 0.69 1.52
C VAL A 12 -6.03 -0.15 2.45
N VAL A 13 -4.71 0.04 2.38
CA VAL A 13 -3.73 -0.61 3.23
C VAL A 13 -3.15 0.43 4.18
N VAL A 14 -3.04 0.08 5.47
CA VAL A 14 -2.52 0.99 6.50
C VAL A 14 -1.19 0.47 7.02
N GLY A 15 -0.15 1.30 6.90
CA GLY A 15 1.20 1.07 7.41
C GLY A 15 2.23 0.82 6.30
N GLY A 16 3.24 1.70 6.20
CA GLY A 16 4.36 1.58 5.25
C GLY A 16 5.47 0.60 5.67
N GLY A 17 5.16 -0.35 6.55
CA GLY A 17 6.07 -1.44 6.92
C GLY A 17 6.07 -2.56 5.88
N ILE A 18 6.91 -3.58 6.09
CA ILE A 18 7.09 -4.70 5.15
C ILE A 18 5.74 -5.32 4.76
N ALA A 19 4.91 -5.68 5.75
CA ALA A 19 3.63 -6.32 5.51
C ALA A 19 2.66 -5.45 4.67
N GLY A 20 2.55 -4.16 4.99
CA GLY A 20 1.65 -3.26 4.29
C GLY A 20 2.12 -2.93 2.88
N VAL A 21 3.44 -2.72 2.70
CA VAL A 21 4.04 -2.49 1.38
C VAL A 21 3.84 -3.70 0.48
N THR A 22 4.20 -4.90 0.94
CA THR A 22 4.02 -6.13 0.16
C THR A 22 2.55 -6.39 -0.15
N CYS A 23 1.64 -6.14 0.80
CA CYS A 23 0.20 -6.26 0.57
C CYS A 23 -0.28 -5.30 -0.53
N ALA A 24 0.12 -4.03 -0.47
CA ALA A 24 -0.26 -3.02 -1.46
C ALA A 24 0.28 -3.36 -2.86
N GLU A 25 1.53 -3.82 -2.97
CA GLU A 25 2.12 -4.27 -4.23
C GLU A 25 1.36 -5.46 -4.83
N GLN A 26 1.02 -6.46 -4.01
CA GLN A 26 0.27 -7.64 -4.46
C GLN A 26 -1.14 -7.26 -4.93
N LEU A 27 -1.85 -6.42 -4.18
CA LEU A 27 -3.17 -5.94 -4.58
C LEU A 27 -3.12 -5.13 -5.88
N ALA A 28 -2.15 -4.22 -6.01
CA ALA A 28 -2.01 -3.40 -7.20
C ALA A 28 -1.67 -4.24 -8.44
N SER A 29 -0.81 -5.25 -8.28
CA SER A 29 -0.43 -6.18 -9.36
C SER A 29 -1.54 -7.14 -9.76
N GLN A 30 -2.30 -7.68 -8.80
CA GLN A 30 -3.35 -8.67 -9.06
C GLN A 30 -4.65 -8.03 -9.56
N PHE A 31 -4.90 -6.76 -9.19
CA PHE A 31 -6.10 -6.02 -9.59
C PHE A 31 -5.75 -4.68 -10.28
N PRO A 32 -5.19 -4.68 -11.51
CA PRO A 32 -4.74 -3.46 -12.19
C PRO A 32 -5.83 -2.40 -12.40
N SER A 33 -7.11 -2.82 -12.50
CA SER A 33 -8.25 -1.92 -12.67
C SER A 33 -8.82 -1.35 -11.36
N ALA A 34 -8.31 -1.78 -10.21
CA ALA A 34 -8.76 -1.32 -8.91
C ALA A 34 -7.81 -0.27 -8.35
N ASP A 35 -8.38 0.86 -7.87
CA ASP A 35 -7.61 1.86 -7.14
C ASP A 35 -7.23 1.35 -5.75
N VAL A 36 -5.93 1.39 -5.45
CA VAL A 36 -5.33 1.00 -4.18
C VAL A 36 -4.70 2.23 -3.51
N ALA A 37 -4.93 2.39 -2.21
CA ALA A 37 -4.24 3.38 -1.39
C ALA A 37 -3.37 2.71 -0.32
N LEU A 38 -2.13 3.17 -0.16
CA LEU A 38 -1.27 2.86 0.98
C LEU A 38 -1.15 4.09 1.87
N LEU A 39 -1.65 4.02 3.10
CA LEU A 39 -1.48 5.05 4.13
C LEU A 39 -0.21 4.78 4.93
N THR A 40 0.66 5.77 5.07
CA THR A 40 1.88 5.66 5.87
C THR A 40 2.09 6.90 6.73
N ALA A 41 2.53 6.72 7.98
CA ALA A 41 2.88 7.84 8.86
C ALA A 41 4.28 8.41 8.56
N ALA A 42 5.12 7.68 7.81
CA ALA A 42 6.50 8.05 7.51
C ALA A 42 6.70 8.32 6.01
N PRO A 43 7.65 9.20 5.63
CA PRO A 43 7.95 9.50 4.23
C PRO A 43 8.68 8.36 3.51
N LEU A 44 9.26 7.43 4.27
CA LEU A 44 9.91 6.23 3.75
C LEU A 44 9.04 5.01 4.02
N ILE A 45 9.11 4.06 3.10
CA ILE A 45 8.51 2.74 3.21
C ILE A 45 9.59 1.68 3.39
N LYS A 46 9.25 0.57 4.03
CA LYS A 46 10.10 -0.62 4.11
C LYS A 46 9.76 -1.55 2.94
N ALA A 47 10.54 -1.44 1.87
CA ALA A 47 10.34 -2.18 0.64
C ALA A 47 11.09 -3.51 0.66
N VAL A 48 10.42 -4.55 0.15
CA VAL A 48 11.04 -5.87 -0.08
C VAL A 48 11.75 -5.85 -1.43
N CYS A 49 13.03 -6.22 -1.43
CA CYS A 49 13.89 -6.23 -2.61
C CYS A 49 14.54 -7.60 -2.79
N ASN A 50 15.02 -7.88 -4.01
CA ASN A 50 15.75 -9.12 -4.33
C ASN A 50 15.01 -10.40 -3.90
N PHE A 51 13.67 -10.39 -4.02
CA PHE A 51 12.85 -11.53 -3.64
C PHE A 51 13.21 -12.78 -4.43
N LYS A 52 13.42 -13.89 -3.71
CA LYS A 52 13.79 -15.18 -4.26
C LYS A 52 13.04 -16.29 -3.55
N GLN A 53 12.26 -17.05 -4.32
CA GLN A 53 11.69 -18.32 -3.86
C GLN A 53 12.79 -19.40 -3.88
N VAL A 54 13.35 -19.75 -2.72
CA VAL A 54 14.42 -20.75 -2.62
C VAL A 54 13.84 -22.17 -2.62
N SER A 55 12.71 -22.36 -1.95
CA SER A 55 11.97 -23.63 -1.93
C SER A 55 10.47 -23.38 -1.75
N LYS A 56 9.64 -24.43 -1.65
CA LYS A 56 8.20 -24.28 -1.40
C LYS A 56 7.86 -23.51 -0.12
N THR A 57 8.74 -23.53 0.87
CA THR A 57 8.50 -22.93 2.20
C THR A 57 9.60 -21.98 2.64
N LEU A 58 10.56 -21.68 1.75
CA LEU A 58 11.68 -20.78 2.06
C LEU A 58 11.76 -19.69 1.01
N GLU A 59 11.73 -18.46 1.50
CA GLU A 59 11.87 -17.23 0.73
C GLU A 59 13.03 -16.43 1.31
N GLU A 60 13.78 -15.80 0.43
CA GLU A 60 14.88 -14.91 0.77
C GLU A 60 14.60 -13.56 0.12
N PHE A 61 14.77 -12.49 0.87
CA PHE A 61 14.58 -11.13 0.40
C PHE A 61 15.31 -10.14 1.30
N ASP A 62 15.65 -9.00 0.73
CA ASP A 62 16.22 -7.88 1.46
C ASP A 62 15.12 -6.87 1.84
N VAL A 63 15.35 -6.14 2.93
CA VAL A 63 14.49 -5.03 3.35
C VAL A 63 15.29 -3.75 3.27
N GLU A 64 14.80 -2.82 2.47
CA GLU A 64 15.40 -1.49 2.31
C GLU A 64 14.39 -0.40 2.62
N GLU A 65 14.87 0.72 3.17
CA GLU A 65 14.05 1.92 3.26
C GLU A 65 14.13 2.70 1.95
N ARG A 66 12.98 2.92 1.32
CA ARG A 66 12.87 3.60 0.02
C ARG A 66 11.82 4.70 0.05
N PRO A 67 11.92 5.71 -0.83
CA PRO A 67 10.85 6.69 -1.02
C PRO A 67 9.55 6.00 -1.47
N SER A 68 8.41 6.53 -1.03
CA SER A 68 7.11 6.02 -1.45
C SER A 68 6.85 6.13 -2.96
N SER A 69 7.52 7.06 -3.66
CA SER A 69 7.36 7.27 -5.10
C SER A 69 7.68 6.03 -5.93
N VAL A 70 8.59 5.17 -5.46
CA VAL A 70 8.97 3.92 -6.13
C VAL A 70 7.75 3.02 -6.36
N LEU A 71 6.78 3.03 -5.44
CA LEU A 71 5.54 2.26 -5.60
C LEU A 71 4.61 2.89 -6.64
N GLU A 72 4.46 4.21 -6.61
CA GLU A 72 3.56 4.92 -7.54
C GLU A 72 4.09 4.93 -8.98
N GLU A 73 5.42 4.95 -9.15
CA GLU A 73 6.09 4.80 -10.45
C GLU A 73 5.90 3.39 -11.02
N LYS A 74 5.92 2.36 -10.17
CA LYS A 74 5.80 0.94 -10.56
C LYS A 74 4.34 0.52 -10.80
N TYR A 75 3.40 1.09 -10.05
CA TYR A 75 1.99 0.70 -10.06
C TYR A 75 1.09 1.93 -10.28
N PRO A 76 0.59 2.15 -11.51
CA PRO A 76 -0.22 3.33 -11.84
C PRO A 76 -1.54 3.45 -11.06
N ASN A 77 -2.06 2.32 -10.57
CA ASN A 77 -3.29 2.22 -9.77
C ASN A 77 -3.06 2.29 -8.26
N LEU A 78 -1.80 2.47 -7.82
CA LEU A 78 -1.44 2.59 -6.41
C LEU A 78 -1.10 4.05 -6.09
N ARG A 79 -1.68 4.55 -5.00
CA ARG A 79 -1.36 5.87 -4.43
C ARG A 79 -0.83 5.73 -3.02
N VAL A 80 0.25 6.45 -2.70
CA VAL A 80 0.78 6.50 -1.34
C VAL A 80 0.39 7.82 -0.68
N ILE A 81 -0.29 7.73 0.46
CA ILE A 81 -0.79 8.88 1.20
C ILE A 81 -0.02 8.96 2.52
N GLN A 82 0.82 9.98 2.66
CA GLN A 82 1.55 10.23 3.90
C GLN A 82 0.61 10.91 4.92
N SER A 83 0.04 10.11 5.81
CA SER A 83 -0.82 10.56 6.90
C SER A 83 -0.92 9.50 8.00
N ALA A 84 -1.01 9.95 9.25
CA ALA A 84 -1.26 9.06 10.38
C ALA A 84 -2.76 8.74 10.48
N VAL A 85 -3.09 7.46 10.43
CA VAL A 85 -4.47 6.98 10.66
C VAL A 85 -4.82 7.15 12.14
N LYS A 86 -5.96 7.80 12.41
CA LYS A 86 -6.43 8.08 13.77
C LYS A 86 -7.59 7.19 14.21
N ALA A 87 -8.46 6.84 13.27
CA ALA A 87 -9.66 6.05 13.53
C ALA A 87 -10.03 5.25 12.29
N LEU A 88 -10.68 4.11 12.50
CA LEU A 88 -11.28 3.28 11.46
C LEU A 88 -12.78 3.16 11.75
N HIS A 89 -13.60 3.71 10.87
CA HIS A 89 -15.06 3.68 11.00
C HIS A 89 -15.67 2.54 10.18
N ALA A 90 -15.36 1.29 10.54
CA ALA A 90 -15.75 0.11 9.76
C ALA A 90 -17.27 0.00 9.52
N GLN A 91 -18.08 0.41 10.50
CA GLN A 91 -19.55 0.38 10.43
C GLN A 91 -20.13 1.30 9.34
N GLN A 92 -19.37 2.28 8.84
CA GLN A 92 -19.80 3.17 7.76
C GLN A 92 -19.53 2.58 6.37
N HIS A 93 -18.80 1.46 6.30
CA HIS A 93 -18.36 0.83 5.06
C HIS A 93 -18.72 -0.68 4.98
N VAL A 94 -19.79 -1.09 5.68
CA VAL A 94 -20.38 -2.41 5.51
C VAL A 94 -21.29 -2.42 4.28
N GLN A 95 -21.01 -3.29 3.31
CA GLN A 95 -22.01 -3.66 2.31
C GLN A 95 -23.07 -4.51 3.01
N LEU A 96 -24.24 -3.94 3.26
CA LEU A 96 -25.45 -4.68 3.61
C LEU A 96 -26.01 -5.40 2.38
#